data_AF-A0A5C9EHD3-F1
#
_entry.id   AF-A0A5C9EHD3-F1
#
_cell.length_a   1.000
_cell.length_b   1.000
_cell.length_c   1.000
_cell.angle_alpha   90.00
_cell.angle_beta   90.00
_cell.angle_gamma   90.00
#
_symmetry.space_group_name_H-M   'P 1'
#
loop_
_entity.id
_entity.type
_entity.pdbx_description
1 polymer ?
#
loop_
_entity_poly.entity_id
_entity_poly.type
_entity_poly.pdbx_seq_one_letter_code
_entity_poly.pdbx_strand_id
1 'polypeptide(L)'
;MSNIFSKISVFLTDLKNSWAEILFGFILFLLAISGLAIALLLRSFGFDGGTIVFLSLITEILSLFVCYFLFNKKYLTEEPQSNKREKFKK
;
A
#
# COMPACT_ATOMS: atom_id res chain seq x y z
N MET A 1 -35.94 8.58 10.80
CA MET A 1 -34.50 8.87 10.64
C MET A 1 -33.59 7.82 11.32
N SER A 2 -34.03 6.57 11.52
CA SER A 2 -33.22 5.52 12.19
C SER A 2 -32.35 4.68 11.22
N ASN A 3 -32.67 4.64 9.93
CA ASN A 3 -31.98 3.78 8.94
C ASN A 3 -30.64 4.33 8.43
N ILE A 4 -30.29 5.58 8.73
CA ILE A 4 -29.04 6.21 8.26
C ILE A 4 -27.89 5.89 9.23
N PHE A 5 -28.17 5.91 10.53
CA PHE A 5 -27.18 5.63 11.57
C PHE A 5 -26.72 4.17 11.54
N SER A 6 -27.62 3.21 11.26
CA SER A 6 -27.23 1.81 11.12
C SER A 6 -26.40 1.55 9.86
N LYS A 7 -26.69 2.26 8.75
CA LYS A 7 -25.85 2.19 7.55
C LYS A 7 -24.45 2.77 7.79
N ILE A 8 -24.35 3.89 8.51
CA ILE A 8 -23.06 4.49 8.88
C ILE A 8 -22.24 3.55 9.78
N SER A 9 -22.86 2.90 10.77
CA SER A 9 -22.13 2.02 11.70
C SER A 9 -21.66 0.74 11.02
N VAL A 10 -22.44 0.19 10.10
CA VAL A 10 -22.02 -0.94 9.24
C VAL A 10 -20.86 -0.52 8.35
N PHE A 11 -20.95 0.64 7.68
CA PHE A 11 -19.88 1.16 6.83
C PHE A 11 -18.59 1.44 7.61
N LEU A 12 -18.68 1.96 8.85
CA LEU A 12 -17.54 2.15 9.74
C LEU A 12 -16.93 0.82 10.20
N THR A 13 -17.75 -0.20 10.40
CA THR A 13 -17.29 -1.54 10.77
C THR A 13 -16.59 -2.22 9.60
N ASP A 14 -17.12 -2.06 8.38
CA ASP A 14 -16.50 -2.54 7.14
C ASP A 14 -15.18 -1.80 6.85
N LEU A 15 -15.15 -0.47 7.03
CA LEU A 15 -13.93 0.34 6.94
C LEU A 15 -12.87 -0.10 7.96
N LYS A 16 -13.30 -0.42 9.20
CA LYS A 16 -12.42 -0.94 10.23
C LYS A 16 -11.87 -2.32 9.87
N ASN A 17 -12.66 -3.16 9.20
CA ASN A 17 -12.23 -4.48 8.74
C ASN A 17 -11.23 -4.38 7.57
N SER A 18 -11.40 -3.40 6.67
CA SER A 18 -10.48 -3.10 5.56
C SER A 18 -9.34 -2.14 5.93
N TRP A 19 -9.21 -1.76 7.20
CA TRP A 19 -8.22 -0.78 7.65
C TRP A 19 -6.78 -1.24 7.39
N ALA A 20 -6.53 -2.55 7.45
CA ALA A 20 -5.24 -3.15 7.12
C ALA A 20 -4.88 -2.99 5.62
N GLU A 21 -5.84 -3.09 4.71
CA GLU A 21 -5.60 -2.86 3.27
C GLU A 21 -5.41 -1.39 2.94
N ILE A 22 -6.15 -0.51 3.62
CA ILE A 22 -5.99 0.94 3.49
C ILE A 22 -4.60 1.35 3.97
N LEU A 23 -4.15 0.83 5.11
CA LEU A 23 -2.81 1.09 5.64
C LEU A 23 -1.73 0.57 4.68
N PHE A 24 -1.93 -0.60 4.08
CA PHE A 24 -1.02 -1.16 3.08
C PHE A 24 -0.93 -0.28 1.81
N GLY A 25 -2.07 0.15 1.27
CA GLY A 25 -2.11 1.08 0.14
C GLY A 25 -1.46 2.43 0.47
N PHE A 26 -1.65 2.92 1.69
CA PHE A 26 -1.01 4.14 2.16
C PHE A 26 0.52 4.01 2.23
N ILE A 27 1.03 2.87 2.70
CA ILE A 27 2.48 2.58 2.71
C ILE A 27 3.03 2.57 1.28
N LEU A 28 2.36 1.91 0.34
CA LEU A 28 2.77 1.89 -1.07
C LEU A 28 2.79 3.29 -1.69
N PHE A 29 1.80 4.13 -1.35
CA PHE A 29 1.74 5.51 -1.81
C PHE A 29 2.93 6.34 -1.29
N LEU A 30 3.22 6.25 0.02
CA LEU A 30 4.38 6.91 0.63
C LEU A 30 5.69 6.44 -0.02
N LEU A 31 5.78 5.15 -0.33
CA LEU A 31 6.96 4.56 -0.96
C LEU A 31 7.16 5.08 -2.39
N ALA A 32 6.08 5.25 -3.16
CA ALA A 32 6.13 5.80 -4.52
C ALA A 32 6.57 7.27 -4.56
N ILE A 33 6.17 8.08 -3.57
CA ILE A 33 6.57 9.50 -3.50
C ILE A 33 7.94 9.70 -2.83
N SER A 34 8.51 8.67 -2.20
CA SER A 34 9.72 8.78 -1.39
C SER A 34 10.95 9.22 -2.20
N GLY A 35 11.13 8.71 -3.42
CA GLY A 35 12.23 9.11 -4.31
C GLY A 35 12.17 10.60 -4.67
N LEU A 36 10.97 11.10 -4.98
CA LEU A 36 10.75 12.52 -5.26
C LEU A 36 11.02 13.39 -4.01
N ALA A 37 10.55 12.94 -2.84
CA ALA A 37 10.76 13.66 -1.58
C ALA A 37 12.25 13.77 -1.24
N ILE A 38 13.01 12.68 -1.40
CA ILE A 38 14.47 12.64 -1.18
C ILE A 38 15.18 13.55 -2.19
N ALA A 39 14.78 13.52 -3.47
CA ALA A 39 15.36 14.38 -4.48
C ALA A 39 15.17 15.87 -4.16
N LEU A 40 13.97 16.27 -3.75
CA LEU A 40 13.67 17.64 -3.31
C LEU A 40 14.45 18.03 -2.05
N LEU A 41 14.57 17.12 -1.09
CA LEU A 41 15.32 17.36 0.14
C LEU A 41 16.80 17.60 -0.18
N LEU A 42 17.45 16.71 -0.93
CA LEU A 42 18.86 16.84 -1.30
C LEU A 42 19.12 18.08 -2.17
N ARG A 43 18.17 18.44 -3.05
CA ARG A 43 18.23 19.69 -3.82
C ARG A 43 18.26 20.90 -2.90
N SER A 44 17.47 20.89 -1.82
CA SER A 44 17.47 21.96 -0.82
C SER A 44 18.77 22.07 -0.03
N PHE A 45 19.54 20.98 0.08
CA PHE A 45 20.86 20.97 0.72
C PHE A 45 22.00 21.38 -0.24
N GLY A 46 21.71 21.65 -1.51
CA GLY A 46 22.70 22.10 -2.49
C GLY A 46 23.56 20.98 -3.10
N PHE A 47 23.11 19.72 -3.02
CA PHE A 47 23.81 18.61 -3.68
C PHE A 47 23.71 18.68 -5.21
N ASP A 48 24.75 18.17 -5.87
CA ASP A 48 24.80 18.03 -7.33
C ASP A 48 23.72 17.08 -7.85
N GLY A 49 23.24 17.36 -9.07
CA GLY A 49 22.20 16.56 -9.72
C GLY A 49 22.57 15.09 -9.87
N GLY A 50 23.86 14.78 -10.08
CA GLY A 50 24.36 13.40 -10.16
C GLY A 50 24.15 12.62 -8.86
N THR A 51 24.50 13.22 -7.72
CA THR A 51 24.32 12.62 -6.39
C THR A 51 22.85 12.41 -6.08
N ILE A 52 22.00 13.38 -6.44
CA ILE A 52 20.54 13.28 -6.28
C ILE A 52 19.98 12.09 -7.08
N VAL A 53 20.36 11.98 -8.35
CA VAL A 53 19.90 10.87 -9.21
C VAL A 53 20.37 9.53 -8.66
N PHE A 54 21.65 9.43 -8.27
CA PHE A 54 22.20 8.18 -7.72
C PHE A 54 21.47 7.72 -6.46
N LEU A 55 21.24 8.63 -5.50
CA LEU A 55 20.52 8.31 -4.27
C LEU A 55 19.04 7.97 -4.51
N SER A 56 18.41 8.68 -5.45
CA SER A 56 17.02 8.40 -5.86
C SER A 56 16.91 7.01 -6.47
N LEU A 57 17.86 6.60 -7.31
CA LEU A 57 17.88 5.29 -7.95
C LEU A 57 18.04 4.15 -6.93
N ILE A 58 18.92 4.34 -5.93
CA ILE A 58 19.06 3.39 -4.81
C ILE A 58 17.75 3.26 -4.02
N THR A 59 17.08 4.39 -3.76
CA THR A 59 15.79 4.40 -3.07
C THR A 59 14.72 3.68 -3.89
N GLU A 60 14.69 3.89 -5.20
CA GLU A 60 13.75 3.22 -6.12
C GLU A 60 13.94 1.69 -6.10
N ILE A 61 15.19 1.22 -6.10
CA ILE A 61 15.52 -0.21 -6.02
C ILE A 61 15.04 -0.80 -4.68
N LEU A 62 15.28 -0.10 -3.57
CA LEU A 62 14.78 -0.50 -2.25
C LEU A 62 13.24 -0.52 -2.20
N SER A 63 12.60 0.48 -2.80
CA SER A 63 11.14 0.56 -2.94
C SER A 63 10.58 -0.65 -3.69
N LEU A 64 11.17 -1.00 -4.83
CA LEU A 64 10.81 -2.20 -5.61
C LEU A 64 10.98 -3.49 -4.81
N PHE A 65 12.06 -3.60 -4.04
CA PHE A 65 12.29 -4.77 -3.19
C PHE A 65 11.22 -4.91 -2.09
N VAL A 66 10.88 -3.80 -1.44
CA VAL A 66 9.81 -3.77 -0.42
C VAL A 66 8.45 -4.08 -1.05
N CYS A 67 8.14 -3.48 -2.21
CA CYS A 67 6.95 -3.81 -2.99
C CYS A 67 6.88 -5.31 -3.29
N TYR A 68 7.95 -5.88 -3.85
CA TYR A 68 8.00 -7.30 -4.17
C TYR A 68 7.74 -8.19 -2.95
N PHE A 69 8.37 -7.88 -1.81
CA PHE A 69 8.16 -8.64 -0.58
C PHE A 69 6.72 -8.50 -0.04
N LEU A 70 6.16 -7.28 -0.06
CA LEU A 70 4.80 -7.01 0.37
C LEU A 70 3.77 -7.70 -0.52
N PHE A 71 3.96 -7.67 -1.83
CA PHE A 71 3.12 -8.38 -2.79
C PHE A 71 3.25 -9.91 -2.62
N ASN A 72 4.46 -10.43 -2.47
CA ASN A 72 4.69 -11.85 -2.25
C ASN A 72 4.02 -12.35 -0.95
N LYS A 73 4.17 -11.60 0.15
CA LYS A 73 3.55 -11.95 1.43
C LYS A 73 2.02 -11.91 1.39
N LYS A 74 1.42 -10.96 0.68
CA LYS A 74 -0.05 -10.79 0.64
C LYS A 74 -0.72 -11.67 -0.43
N TYR A 75 -0.07 -11.90 -1.57
CA TYR A 75 -0.71 -12.54 -2.74
C TYR A 75 -0.18 -13.94 -3.08
N LEU A 76 1.00 -14.33 -2.61
CA LEU A 76 1.56 -15.68 -2.86
C LEU A 76 1.48 -16.62 -1.65
N THR A 77 1.18 -16.10 -0.45
CA THR A 77 0.96 -16.91 0.77
C THR A 77 -0.50 -17.21 1.06
N GLU A 78 -1.43 -16.48 0.44
CA GLU A 78 -2.84 -16.86 0.48
C GLU A 78 -3.08 -17.79 -0.71
N GLU A 79 -3.09 -19.10 -0.44
CA GLU A 79 -3.95 -19.97 -1.24
C GLU A 79 -5.28 -19.23 -1.42
N PRO A 80 -5.83 -19.20 -2.65
CA PRO A 80 -7.05 -18.46 -2.90
C PRO A 80 -8.08 -18.90 -1.85
N GLN A 81 -8.54 -17.96 -1.03
CA GLN A 81 -9.77 -18.08 -0.23
C GLN A 81 -10.99 -18.11 -1.19
N SER A 82 -10.94 -19.02 -2.16
CA SER A 82 -12.02 -19.52 -2.98
C SER A 82 -12.32 -20.94 -2.49
N ASN A 83 -12.74 -21.07 -1.23
CA ASN A 83 -13.45 -22.27 -0.82
C ASN A 83 -14.59 -21.91 0.11
N LYS A 84 -15.80 -21.78 -0.46
CA LYS A 84 -17.13 -22.11 0.11
C LYS A 84 -18.30 -21.56 -0.73
N ARG A 85 -18.31 -21.77 -2.05
CA ARG A 85 -19.54 -21.59 -2.88
C ARG A 85 -19.82 -22.72 -3.89
N GLU A 86 -19.15 -23.87 -3.80
CA GLU A 86 -19.48 -25.05 -4.64
C GLU A 86 -19.90 -26.30 -3.84
N LYS A 87 -20.42 -26.11 -2.62
CA LYS A 87 -21.23 -27.14 -1.93
C LYS A 87 -22.62 -26.62 -1.57
N PHE A 88 -23.32 -26.01 -2.53
CA PHE A 88 -24.78 -25.84 -2.43
C PHE A 88 -25.43 -25.50 -3.77
N LYS A 89 -25.20 -26.27 -4.84
CA LYS A 89 -26.20 -26.42 -5.90
C LYS A 89 -25.92 -27.63 -6.80
N LYS A 90 -26.79 -28.61 -6.62
CA LYS A 90 -27.07 -29.80 -7.46
C LYS A 90 -26.05 -30.92 -7.43
#